data_AF-A0A645EJ27-F1
#
_entry.id   AF-A0A645EJ27-F1
#
_cell.length_a   1.000
_cell.length_b   1.000
_cell.length_c   1.000
_cell.angle_alpha   90.00
_cell.angle_beta   90.00
_cell.angle_gamma   90.00
#
_symmetry.space_group_name_H-M   'P 1'
#
loop_
_entity.id
_entity.type
_entity.pdbx_description
1 polymer ?
#
loop_
_entity_poly.entity_id
_entity_poly.type
_entity_poly.pdbx_seq_one_letter_code
_entity_poly.pdbx_strand_id
1 'polypeptide(L)'
;MVPGAATAPALIVVGILMAESLQKIEWSDLEIAIPAFFTIAFMPFTYSITNGVAAGFIFYCIAKVLKKKGKEVHPILYIVTGLFILSYVISAMV
;
A
#
# COMPACT_ATOMS: atom_id res chain seq x y z
N MET A 1 16.39 -29.59 -1.82
CA MET A 1 15.40 -28.58 -2.24
C MET A 1 14.08 -29.28 -2.42
N VAL A 2 12.99 -28.77 -1.83
CA VAL A 2 11.65 -29.29 -2.10
C VAL A 2 11.33 -29.00 -3.58
N PRO A 3 10.74 -29.94 -4.35
CA PRO A 3 10.37 -29.69 -5.74
C PRO A 3 9.50 -28.45 -5.86
N GLY A 4 9.77 -27.58 -6.85
CA GLY A 4 8.96 -26.38 -7.08
C GLY A 4 7.47 -26.69 -7.30
N ALA A 5 7.17 -27.87 -7.84
CA ALA A 5 5.79 -28.37 -7.99
C ALA A 5 5.07 -28.61 -6.66
N ALA A 6 5.80 -28.83 -5.55
CA ALA A 6 5.23 -28.98 -4.21
C ALA A 6 5.17 -27.66 -3.43
N THR A 7 6.06 -26.70 -3.70
CA THR A 7 6.04 -25.38 -3.03
C THR A 7 5.07 -24.40 -3.68
N ALA A 8 4.85 -24.48 -4.99
CA ALA A 8 3.90 -23.63 -5.71
C ALA A 8 2.48 -23.67 -5.13
N PRO A 9 1.83 -24.84 -4.92
CA PRO A 9 0.48 -24.88 -4.34
C PRO A 9 0.46 -24.36 -2.89
N ALA A 10 1.51 -24.62 -2.11
CA ALA A 10 1.61 -24.09 -0.75
C ALA A 10 1.66 -22.55 -0.73
N LEU A 11 2.43 -21.93 -1.63
CA LEU A 11 2.53 -20.47 -1.74
C LEU A 11 1.22 -19.83 -2.22
N ILE A 12 0.46 -20.51 -3.09
CA ILE A 12 -0.86 -20.04 -3.52
C ILE A 12 -1.84 -20.01 -2.34
N VAL A 13 -1.90 -21.07 -1.54
CA VAL A 13 -2.76 -21.12 -0.35
C VAL A 13 -2.37 -20.05 0.66
N VAL A 14 -1.06 -19.86 0.91
CA VAL A 14 -0.58 -18.79 1.79
C VAL A 14 -0.99 -17.42 1.27
N GLY A 15 -0.90 -17.16 -0.04
CA GLY A 15 -1.37 -15.91 -0.65
C GLY A 15 -2.87 -15.67 -0.44
N ILE A 16 -3.69 -16.73 -0.57
CA ILE A 16 -5.14 -16.65 -0.30
C ILE A 16 -5.40 -16.31 1.18
N LEU A 17 -4.67 -16.93 2.11
CA LEU A 17 -4.79 -16.63 3.54
C LEU A 17 -4.36 -15.18 3.86
N MET A 18 -3.34 -14.66 3.18
CA MET A 18 -2.94 -13.25 3.34
C MET A 18 -4.01 -12.28 2.81
N ALA A 19 -4.72 -12.65 1.74
CA ALA A 19 -5.81 -11.86 1.18
C ALA A 19 -7.02 -11.71 2.12
N GLU A 20 -7.19 -12.61 3.09
CA GLU A 20 -8.22 -12.47 4.15
C GLU A 20 -8.07 -11.14 4.91
N SER A 21 -6.85 -10.64 5.07
CA SER A 21 -6.59 -9.34 5.73
C SER A 21 -7.24 -8.17 5.01
N LEU A 22 -7.56 -8.31 3.71
CA LEU A 22 -8.28 -7.28 2.95
C LEU A 22 -9.72 -7.10 3.41
N GLN A 23 -10.33 -8.13 4.00
CA GLN A 23 -11.68 -8.04 4.55
C GLN A 23 -11.72 -7.17 5.83
N LYS A 24 -10.59 -7.03 6.52
CA LYS A 24 -10.49 -6.21 7.74
C LYS A 24 -10.40 -4.71 7.45
N ILE A 25 -10.34 -4.31 6.19
CA ILE A 25 -10.27 -2.91 5.76
C ILE A 25 -11.69 -2.33 5.76
N GLU A 26 -11.86 -1.15 6.35
CA GLU A 26 -13.14 -0.41 6.35
C GLU A 26 -13.46 0.17 4.97
N TRP A 27 -13.99 -0.67 4.08
CA TRP A 27 -14.35 -0.29 2.71
C TRP A 27 -15.46 0.76 2.61
N SER A 28 -16.23 0.96 3.69
CA SER A 28 -17.27 1.99 3.77
C SER A 28 -16.71 3.40 3.94
N ASP A 29 -15.50 3.56 4.49
CA ASP A 29 -14.87 4.86 4.58
C ASP A 29 -13.91 5.06 3.40
N LEU A 30 -14.28 5.98 2.51
CA LEU A 30 -13.46 6.37 1.37
C LEU A 30 -12.08 6.93 1.78
N GLU A 31 -11.91 7.39 3.03
CA GLU A 31 -10.59 7.79 3.57
C GLU A 31 -9.59 6.63 3.59
N ILE A 32 -10.08 5.41 3.80
CA ILE A 32 -9.26 4.22 3.98
C ILE A 32 -9.37 3.34 2.73
N ALA A 33 -10.57 3.22 2.16
CA ALA A 33 -10.84 2.38 1.00
C ALA A 33 -10.04 2.79 -0.24
N ILE A 34 -9.99 4.10 -0.55
CA ILE A 34 -9.27 4.64 -1.71
C ILE A 34 -7.77 4.33 -1.62
N PRO A 35 -7.04 4.73 -0.56
CA PRO A 35 -5.62 4.43 -0.46
C PRO A 35 -5.32 2.94 -0.35
N ALA A 36 -6.13 2.17 0.39
CA ALA A 36 -5.95 0.73 0.47
C ALA A 36 -6.06 0.06 -0.91
N PHE A 37 -7.06 0.44 -1.70
CA PHE A 37 -7.23 -0.06 -3.06
C PHE A 37 -6.00 0.24 -3.94
N PHE A 38 -5.54 1.50 -3.94
CA PHE A 38 -4.35 1.86 -4.71
C PHE A 38 -3.10 1.12 -4.22
N THR A 39 -2.93 0.96 -2.91
CA THR A 39 -1.79 0.22 -2.34
C THR A 39 -1.72 -1.20 -2.89
N ILE A 40 -2.85 -1.92 -2.84
CA ILE A 40 -2.93 -3.33 -3.25
C ILE A 40 -2.81 -3.46 -4.77
N ALA A 41 -3.36 -2.52 -5.53
CA ALA A 41 -3.27 -2.53 -6.98
C ALA A 41 -1.86 -2.19 -7.49
N PHE A 42 -1.19 -1.19 -6.90
CA PHE A 42 0.13 -0.74 -7.36
C PHE A 42 1.25 -1.74 -7.02
N MET A 43 1.13 -2.55 -5.97
CA MET A 43 2.14 -3.57 -5.66
C MET A 43 2.42 -4.55 -6.81
N PRO A 44 1.43 -5.27 -7.37
CA PRO A 44 1.64 -6.16 -8.50
C PRO A 44 1.98 -5.40 -9.79
N PHE A 45 1.39 -4.21 -10.02
CA PHE A 45 1.70 -3.42 -11.22
C PHE A 45 3.14 -2.90 -11.26
N THR A 46 3.73 -2.58 -10.10
CA THR A 46 5.11 -2.09 -10.00
C THR A 46 6.11 -3.19 -9.70
N TYR A 47 5.65 -4.44 -9.56
CA TYR A 47 6.44 -5.59 -9.09
C TYR A 47 7.24 -5.29 -7.80
N SER A 48 6.80 -4.31 -7.01
CA SER A 48 7.51 -3.77 -5.87
C SER A 48 6.53 -3.45 -4.75
N ILE A 49 6.68 -4.18 -3.64
CA ILE A 49 5.91 -3.93 -2.41
C ILE A 49 6.12 -2.48 -1.95
N THR A 50 7.38 -2.01 -2.00
CA THR A 50 7.76 -0.66 -1.57
C THR A 50 7.03 0.42 -2.37
N ASN A 51 6.98 0.30 -3.70
CA ASN A 51 6.34 1.30 -4.54
C ASN A 51 4.81 1.29 -4.38
N GLY A 52 4.20 0.12 -4.22
CA GLY A 52 2.77 0.01 -3.93
C GLY A 52 2.39 0.63 -2.59
N VAL A 53 3.16 0.35 -1.53
CA VAL A 53 2.97 0.95 -0.21
C VAL A 53 3.18 2.47 -0.25
N ALA A 54 4.19 2.95 -0.98
CA ALA A 54 4.44 4.38 -1.16
C ALA A 54 3.26 5.10 -1.81
N ALA A 55 2.73 4.56 -2.91
CA ALA A 55 1.53 5.09 -3.57
C ALA A 55 0.34 5.12 -2.60
N GLY A 56 0.16 4.04 -1.83
CA GLY A 56 -0.83 3.95 -0.75
C GLY A 56 -0.79 5.10 0.24
N PHE A 57 0.38 5.41 0.78
CA PHE A 57 0.57 6.51 1.72
C PHE A 57 0.27 7.88 1.09
N ILE A 58 0.69 8.09 -0.16
CA ILE A 58 0.38 9.33 -0.90
C ILE A 58 -1.13 9.51 -1.02
N PHE A 59 -1.84 8.48 -1.50
CA PHE A 59 -3.30 8.53 -1.61
C PHE A 59 -3.99 8.70 -0.26
N TYR A 60 -3.41 8.16 0.83
CA TYR A 60 -3.98 8.29 2.17
C TYR A 60 -3.86 9.74 2.67
N CYS A 61 -2.70 10.36 2.51
CA CYS A 61 -2.52 11.77 2.81
C CYS A 61 -3.45 12.65 1.97
N ILE A 62 -3.60 12.36 0.67
CA ILE A 62 -4.51 13.11 -0.20
C ILE A 62 -5.98 12.95 0.27
N ALA A 63 -6.42 11.74 0.56
CA ALA A 63 -7.79 11.47 1.04
C ALA A 63 -8.08 12.20 2.36
N LYS A 64 -7.13 12.21 3.31
CA LYS A 64 -7.24 12.93 4.59
C LYS A 64 -7.22 14.46 4.43
N VAL A 65 -6.45 14.99 3.48
CA VAL A 65 -6.43 16.43 3.17
C VAL A 65 -7.75 16.87 2.53
N LEU A 66 -8.30 16.09 1.59
CA LEU A 66 -9.57 16.38 0.91
C LEU A 66 -10.75 16.48 1.89
N LYS A 67 -10.79 15.64 2.93
CA LYS A 67 -11.83 15.69 3.96
C LYS A 67 -11.58 16.72 5.09
N LYS A 68 -10.57 17.59 4.97
CA LYS A 68 -10.16 18.59 6.00
C LYS A 68 -9.83 17.99 7.38
N LYS A 69 -9.63 16.67 7.49
CA LYS A 69 -9.26 15.95 8.71
C LYS A 69 -7.75 15.68 8.82
N GLY A 70 -6.94 16.51 8.17
CA GLY A 70 -5.47 16.35 8.16
C GLY A 70 -4.81 16.38 9.55
N LYS A 71 -5.50 16.89 10.59
CA LYS A 71 -4.99 16.92 11.98
C LYS A 71 -5.16 15.61 12.76
N GLU A 72 -5.99 14.66 12.29
CA GLU A 72 -6.15 13.35 12.95
C GLU A 72 -5.10 12.33 12.47
N VAL A 73 -4.34 12.65 11.43
CA VAL A 73 -3.29 11.77 10.91
C VAL A 73 -2.06 11.91 11.79
N HIS A 74 -1.52 10.77 12.26
CA HIS A 74 -0.29 10.76 13.03
C HIS A 74 0.84 11.44 12.22
N PRO A 75 1.58 12.41 12.79
CA PRO A 75 2.62 13.17 12.06
C PRO A 75 3.65 12.29 11.33
N ILE A 76 3.87 11.08 11.83
CA ILE A 76 4.75 10.07 11.23
C ILE A 76 4.31 9.73 9.80
N LEU A 77 3.02 9.64 9.52
CA LEU A 77 2.54 9.26 8.20
C LEU A 77 2.80 10.36 7.16
N TYR A 78 2.72 11.63 7.58
CA TYR A 78 3.11 12.77 6.74
C TYR A 78 4.61 12.80 6.48
N ILE A 79 5.44 12.52 7.50
CA ILE A 79 6.90 12.44 7.34
C ILE A 79 7.28 11.30 6.39
N VAL A 80 6.70 10.11 6.57
CA VAL A 80 6.96 8.94 5.72
C VAL A 80 6.52 9.17 4.28
N THR A 81 5.33 9.74 4.08
CA THR A 81 4.84 10.12 2.74
C THR A 81 5.77 11.15 2.08
N GLY A 82 6.21 12.16 2.84
CA GLY A 82 7.18 13.14 2.36
C GLY A 82 8.52 12.52 1.97
N LEU A 83 9.02 11.57 2.77
CA LEU A 83 10.25 10.85 2.49
C LEU A 83 10.14 9.98 1.22
N PHE A 84 9.01 9.31 1.03
CA PHE A 84 8.73 8.53 -0.18
C PHE A 84 8.64 9.40 -1.43
N ILE A 85 7.97 10.55 -1.35
CA ILE A 85 7.93 11.52 -2.45
C ILE A 85 9.34 12.01 -2.76
N LEU A 86 10.14 12.35 -1.74
CA LEU A 86 11.53 12.78 -1.92
C LEU A 86 12.37 11.69 -2.60
N SER A 87 12.22 10.43 -2.16
CA SER A 87 12.90 9.28 -2.76
C SER A 87 12.48 9.06 -4.20
N TYR A 88 11.19 9.25 -4.54
CA TYR A 88 10.69 9.10 -5.90
C TYR A 88 11.20 10.22 -6.82
N VAL A 89 11.27 11.46 -6.32
CA VAL A 89 11.83 12.60 -7.05
C VAL A 89 13.33 12.42 -7.28
N ILE A 90 14.09 11.98 -6.27
CA ILE A 90 15.52 11.70 -6.40
C ILE A 90 15.75 10.55 -7.40
N SER A 91 14.97 9.47 -7.31
CA SER A 91 15.07 8.33 -8.22
C SER A 91 14.57 8.62 -9.65
N ALA A 92 13.82 9.71 -9.87
CA ALA A 92 13.43 10.18 -11.19
C ALA A 92 14.44 11.17 -11.79
N MET A 93 15.31 11.76 -10.97
CA MET A 93 16.35 12.72 -11.39
C MET A 93 17.74 12.07 -11.59
N VAL A 94 17.96 10.86 -11.07
CA VAL A 94 19.17 10.03 -11.22
C VAL A 94 18.85 8.82 -12.09
#